data_AF-A0A368ULH6-F1
#
_entry.id   AF-A0A368ULH6-F1
#
_cell.length_a   1.000
_cell.length_b   1.000
_cell.length_c   1.000
_cell.angle_alpha   90.00
_cell.angle_beta   90.00
_cell.angle_gamma   90.00
#
_symmetry.space_group_name_H-M   'P 1'
#
loop_
_entity.id
_entity.type
_entity.pdbx_description
1 polymer ?
#
loop_
_entity_poly.entity_id
_entity_poly.type
_entity_poly.pdbx_seq_one_letter_code
_entity_poly.pdbx_strand_id
1 'polypeptide(L)'
;PPYALPEHKTRTTLKTKTHKGEGSNELRFEDEAGEEQIYVHAQKDLDLLTENNRTEVIKNDSHLTVENNRFSHTQGNRHHTTDGEHRESIGADYSLTVNGSHHSKQGKNQLVEAGTEIHHKAGMKIVIEAGAEVTLKAGGSFVKVDPSGVTVSGPLVRMNSGGGPGSGSGVGVTGPLLPNGLTPDGPVSSTGDQVADTGVRSNIESPSLYVDEVRPIEADLKQAASFRNAARKEEVFSEVCSVRSDKGGLS
;
A
#
# COMPACT_ATOMS: atom_id res chain seq x y z
N PRO A 1 43.26 4.07 -26.18
CA PRO A 1 42.13 4.56 -25.34
C PRO A 1 41.00 3.52 -25.39
N PRO A 2 40.16 3.38 -24.36
CA PRO A 2 39.07 2.40 -24.33
C PRO A 2 37.96 2.68 -25.35
N TYR A 3 37.84 3.92 -25.82
CA TYR A 3 36.92 4.37 -26.87
C TYR A 3 37.68 5.10 -27.98
N ALA A 4 37.13 5.07 -29.21
CA ALA A 4 37.72 5.72 -30.38
C ALA A 4 37.66 7.25 -30.25
N LEU A 5 38.75 7.92 -30.63
CA LEU A 5 38.86 9.37 -30.68
C LEU A 5 38.97 9.83 -32.15
N PRO A 6 38.39 11.00 -32.50
CA PRO A 6 37.81 12.02 -31.62
C PRO A 6 36.31 11.86 -31.33
N GLU A 7 35.66 10.84 -31.88
CA GLU A 7 34.20 10.63 -31.79
C GLU A 7 33.69 10.60 -30.34
N HIS A 8 34.44 9.98 -29.42
CA HIS A 8 34.08 9.87 -28.01
C HIS A 8 34.91 10.78 -27.09
N LYS A 9 35.22 11.99 -27.57
CA LYS A 9 36.02 12.99 -26.82
C LYS A 9 35.36 13.47 -25.52
N THR A 10 34.05 13.33 -25.38
CA THR A 10 33.25 13.72 -24.21
C THR A 10 33.11 12.62 -23.17
N ARG A 11 33.69 11.43 -23.42
CA ARG A 11 33.59 10.30 -22.48
C ARG A 11 34.76 10.24 -21.51
N THR A 12 34.44 10.16 -20.23
CA THR A 12 35.39 9.76 -19.18
C THR A 12 35.11 8.32 -18.78
N THR A 13 36.13 7.44 -18.76
CA THR A 13 35.91 6.01 -18.52
C THR A 13 37.01 5.40 -17.66
N LEU A 14 36.59 4.65 -16.63
CA LEU A 14 37.40 3.68 -15.91
C LEU A 14 36.94 2.28 -16.32
N LYS A 15 37.71 1.62 -17.19
CA LYS A 15 37.40 0.28 -17.70
C LYS A 15 38.52 -0.69 -17.36
N THR A 16 38.16 -1.80 -16.74
CA THR A 16 39.07 -2.90 -16.40
C THR A 16 38.99 -4.00 -17.46
N LYS A 17 39.97 -4.91 -17.47
CA LYS A 17 39.90 -6.16 -18.24
C LYS A 17 39.98 -7.32 -17.27
N THR A 18 39.10 -8.31 -17.40
CA THR A 18 39.18 -9.55 -16.62
C THR A 18 40.58 -10.16 -16.78
N HIS A 19 41.24 -10.48 -15.67
CA HIS A 19 42.55 -11.12 -15.72
C HIS A 19 42.38 -12.60 -16.05
N LYS A 20 43.11 -13.09 -17.07
CA LYS A 20 43.04 -14.50 -17.54
C LYS A 20 41.62 -14.97 -17.89
N GLY A 21 40.79 -14.05 -18.39
CA GLY A 21 39.45 -14.34 -18.85
C GLY A 21 38.94 -13.23 -19.76
N GLU A 22 37.71 -13.40 -20.22
CA GLU A 22 37.00 -12.41 -21.02
C GLU A 22 36.14 -11.50 -20.14
N GLY A 23 35.81 -10.32 -20.65
CA GLY A 23 34.94 -9.35 -19.98
C GLY A 23 35.64 -8.16 -19.33
N SER A 24 34.84 -7.30 -18.71
CA SER A 24 35.29 -6.03 -18.13
C SER A 24 34.31 -5.51 -17.09
N ASN A 25 34.80 -4.79 -16.08
CA ASN A 25 33.96 -3.87 -15.30
C ASN A 25 34.18 -2.45 -15.80
N GLU A 26 33.13 -1.63 -15.81
CA GLU A 26 33.17 -0.29 -16.38
C GLU A 26 32.38 0.72 -15.54
N LEU A 27 32.98 1.87 -15.30
CA LEU A 27 32.32 3.10 -14.90
C LEU A 27 32.60 4.15 -15.97
N ARG A 28 31.55 4.68 -16.58
CA ARG A 28 31.64 5.66 -17.67
C ARG A 28 30.71 6.84 -17.43
N PHE A 29 31.21 8.01 -17.77
CA PHE A 29 30.49 9.28 -17.81
C PHE A 29 30.47 9.79 -19.26
N GLU A 30 29.30 10.15 -19.77
CA GLU A 30 29.08 10.88 -21.02
C GLU A 30 28.65 12.31 -20.65
N ASP A 31 29.37 13.30 -21.18
CA ASP A 31 29.18 14.74 -20.89
C ASP A 31 28.73 15.53 -22.14
N GLU A 32 28.34 14.85 -23.23
CA GLU A 32 27.72 15.52 -24.38
C GLU A 32 26.35 16.08 -23.98
N ALA A 33 26.12 17.36 -24.28
CA ALA A 33 24.94 18.08 -23.80
C ALA A 33 23.64 17.49 -24.36
N GLY A 34 22.72 17.11 -23.47
CA GLY A 34 21.45 16.47 -23.81
C GLY A 34 21.50 14.94 -23.94
N GLU A 35 22.70 14.35 -23.86
CA GLU A 35 22.95 12.90 -23.93
C GLU A 35 23.73 12.42 -22.70
N GLU A 36 23.69 13.18 -21.59
CA GLU A 36 24.47 12.89 -20.39
C GLU A 36 24.08 11.54 -19.79
N GLN A 37 25.09 10.73 -19.45
CA GLN A 37 24.86 9.38 -18.93
C GLN A 37 25.95 8.94 -17.97
N ILE A 38 25.54 8.30 -16.88
CA ILE A 38 26.41 7.44 -16.07
C ILE A 38 26.09 5.99 -16.40
N TYR A 39 27.10 5.22 -16.80
CA TYR A 39 27.00 3.79 -17.05
C TYR A 39 27.85 3.03 -16.04
N VAL A 40 27.22 2.11 -15.32
CA VAL A 40 27.86 1.20 -14.37
C VAL A 40 27.65 -0.22 -14.87
N HIS A 41 28.73 -0.95 -15.07
CA HIS A 41 28.72 -2.33 -15.51
C HIS A 41 29.58 -3.20 -14.61
N ALA A 42 28.94 -4.20 -14.00
CA ALA A 42 29.61 -5.29 -13.31
C ALA A 42 29.54 -6.54 -14.19
N GLN A 43 30.70 -7.16 -14.46
CA GLN A 43 30.78 -8.36 -15.30
C GLN A 43 30.12 -9.59 -14.67
N LYS A 44 30.03 -9.60 -13.34
CA LYS A 44 29.54 -10.73 -12.56
C LYS A 44 28.61 -10.27 -11.44
N ASP A 45 29.16 -9.96 -10.27
CA ASP A 45 28.39 -9.59 -9.08
C ASP A 45 28.52 -8.07 -8.85
N LEU A 46 27.41 -7.40 -8.50
CA LEU A 46 27.38 -6.01 -8.05
C LEU A 46 26.84 -5.95 -6.63
N ASP A 47 27.74 -5.83 -5.66
CA ASP A 47 27.38 -5.59 -4.28
C ASP A 47 27.33 -4.09 -3.99
N LEU A 48 26.23 -3.63 -3.41
CA LEU A 48 26.09 -2.26 -2.95
C LEU A 48 25.69 -2.25 -1.48
N LEU A 49 26.67 -1.94 -0.63
CA LEU A 49 26.48 -1.75 0.80
C LEU A 49 26.30 -0.26 1.09
N THR A 50 25.26 0.08 1.85
CA THR A 50 25.04 1.44 2.35
C THR A 50 24.82 1.36 3.86
N GLU A 51 25.81 1.79 4.63
CA GLU A 51 25.84 1.64 6.10
C GLU A 51 24.80 2.51 6.83
N ASN A 52 24.27 3.53 6.17
CA ASN A 52 23.40 4.52 6.78
C ASN A 52 22.18 4.77 5.90
N ASN A 53 22.22 5.79 5.04
CA ASN A 53 21.07 6.20 4.23
C ASN A 53 21.37 6.10 2.73
N ARG A 54 20.49 5.42 1.98
CA ARG A 54 20.42 5.53 0.52
C ARG A 54 19.22 6.39 0.15
N THR A 55 19.46 7.46 -0.57
CA THR A 55 18.42 8.31 -1.16
C THR A 55 18.50 8.22 -2.68
N GLU A 56 17.36 8.01 -3.33
CA GLU A 56 17.25 7.96 -4.78
C GLU A 56 16.08 8.84 -5.22
N VAL A 57 16.37 9.78 -6.12
CA VAL A 57 15.37 10.68 -6.70
C VAL A 57 15.49 10.59 -8.21
N ILE A 58 14.47 10.00 -8.84
CA ILE A 58 14.40 9.81 -10.28
C ILE A 58 13.32 10.75 -10.80
N LYS A 59 13.71 11.70 -11.66
CA LYS A 59 12.80 12.75 -12.15
C LYS A 59 11.92 12.32 -13.31
N ASN A 60 12.28 11.23 -13.97
CA ASN A 60 11.52 10.63 -15.06
C ASN A 60 11.27 9.16 -14.72
N ASP A 61 11.76 8.23 -15.53
CA ASP A 61 11.42 6.81 -15.41
C ASP A 61 12.50 5.98 -14.69
N SER A 62 12.05 4.95 -13.97
CA SER A 62 12.91 3.90 -13.40
C SER A 62 12.50 2.55 -13.99
N HIS A 63 13.44 1.89 -14.67
CA HIS A 63 13.22 0.56 -15.23
C HIS A 63 14.07 -0.46 -14.47
N LEU A 64 13.46 -1.56 -14.05
CA LEU A 64 14.14 -2.69 -13.44
C LEU A 64 13.72 -3.98 -14.14
N THR A 65 14.71 -4.71 -14.64
CA THR A 65 14.53 -6.08 -15.14
C THR A 65 15.35 -7.03 -14.28
N VAL A 66 14.72 -8.09 -13.79
CA VAL A 66 15.37 -9.16 -13.03
C VAL A 66 15.00 -10.47 -13.71
N GLU A 67 15.98 -11.18 -14.28
CA GLU A 67 15.72 -12.39 -15.08
C GLU A 67 15.41 -13.63 -14.24
N ASN A 68 15.81 -13.64 -12.97
CA ASN A 68 15.59 -14.77 -12.07
C ASN A 68 14.71 -14.36 -10.88
N ASN A 69 15.30 -14.08 -9.72
CA ASN A 69 14.54 -13.83 -8.50
C ASN A 69 14.86 -12.45 -7.92
N ARG A 70 13.84 -11.76 -7.40
CA ARG A 70 13.99 -10.58 -6.56
C ARG A 70 13.52 -10.91 -5.14
N PHE A 71 14.44 -10.88 -4.19
CA PHE A 71 14.14 -10.97 -2.76
C PHE A 71 14.20 -9.58 -2.15
N SER A 72 13.25 -9.26 -1.26
CA SER A 72 13.23 -7.99 -0.54
C SER A 72 12.79 -8.25 0.89
N HIS A 73 13.62 -7.83 1.84
CA HIS A 73 13.30 -7.89 3.26
C HIS A 73 13.48 -6.52 3.88
N THR A 74 12.41 -6.03 4.51
CA THR A 74 12.39 -4.76 5.24
C THR A 74 12.04 -5.11 6.68
N GLN A 75 12.96 -4.90 7.61
CA GLN A 75 12.74 -5.20 9.03
C GLN A 75 11.78 -4.17 9.67
N GLY A 76 11.87 -2.92 9.24
CA GLY A 76 10.97 -1.85 9.67
C GLY A 76 9.72 -1.74 8.78
N ASN A 77 9.27 -0.50 8.57
CA ASN A 77 8.07 -0.22 7.79
C ASN A 77 8.39 -0.01 6.31
N ARG A 78 7.51 -0.54 5.45
CA ARG A 78 7.49 -0.21 4.02
C ARG A 78 6.27 0.65 3.71
N HIS A 79 6.50 1.90 3.33
CA HIS A 79 5.46 2.79 2.81
C HIS A 79 5.53 2.82 1.28
N HIS A 80 4.40 2.68 0.62
CA HIS A 80 4.31 2.73 -0.84
C HIS A 80 3.02 3.45 -1.24
N THR A 81 3.18 4.48 -2.07
CA THR A 81 2.08 5.27 -2.62
C THR A 81 2.23 5.27 -4.13
N THR A 82 1.12 5.03 -4.83
CA THR A 82 1.00 5.19 -6.27
C THR A 82 -0.15 6.15 -6.53
N ASP A 83 0.13 7.35 -7.04
CA ASP A 83 -0.91 8.35 -7.33
C ASP A 83 -1.68 8.02 -8.62
N GLY A 84 -0.99 7.37 -9.56
CA GLY A 84 -1.56 6.91 -10.82
C GLY A 84 -2.15 5.51 -10.69
N GLU A 85 -1.71 4.61 -11.56
CA GLU A 85 -2.22 3.26 -11.66
C GLU A 85 -1.19 2.22 -11.23
N HIS A 86 -1.66 1.17 -10.55
CA HIS A 86 -0.90 -0.03 -10.25
C HIS A 86 -1.54 -1.23 -10.96
N ARG A 87 -0.75 -1.93 -11.78
CA ARG A 87 -1.13 -3.20 -12.41
C ARG A 87 -0.14 -4.27 -12.00
N GLU A 88 -0.65 -5.44 -11.62
CA GLU A 88 0.14 -6.61 -11.25
C GLU A 88 -0.38 -7.83 -12.01
N SER A 89 0.52 -8.66 -12.53
CA SER A 89 0.20 -9.93 -13.18
C SER A 89 1.10 -11.01 -12.60
N ILE A 90 0.48 -12.04 -12.03
CA ILE A 90 1.17 -13.15 -11.37
C ILE A 90 0.90 -14.40 -12.19
N GLY A 91 1.96 -15.02 -12.73
CA GLY A 91 1.84 -16.20 -13.60
C GLY A 91 1.58 -17.52 -12.84
N ALA A 92 1.74 -17.51 -11.52
CA ALA A 92 1.55 -18.65 -10.63
C ALA A 92 0.78 -18.20 -9.36
N ASP A 93 1.21 -18.63 -8.17
CA ASP A 93 0.48 -18.37 -6.93
C ASP A 93 0.75 -16.97 -6.37
N TYR A 94 -0.31 -16.31 -5.87
CA TYR A 94 -0.24 -15.11 -5.03
C TYR A 94 -0.61 -15.46 -3.59
N SER A 95 0.37 -15.41 -2.68
CA SER A 95 0.18 -15.65 -1.25
C SER A 95 0.33 -14.36 -0.45
N LEU A 96 -0.68 -14.04 0.37
CA LEU A 96 -0.67 -12.88 1.26
C LEU A 96 -1.01 -13.33 2.68
N THR A 97 -0.06 -13.12 3.60
CA THR A 97 -0.28 -13.31 5.04
C THR A 97 -0.22 -11.96 5.75
N VAL A 98 -1.29 -11.59 6.43
CA VAL A 98 -1.37 -10.38 7.25
C VAL A 98 -1.65 -10.81 8.69
N ASN A 99 -0.66 -10.65 9.56
CA ASN A 99 -0.79 -11.01 10.99
C ASN A 99 -1.66 -10.01 11.76
N GLY A 100 -1.70 -8.76 11.30
CA GLY A 100 -2.57 -7.71 11.83
C GLY A 100 -3.87 -7.59 11.03
N SER A 101 -4.27 -6.36 10.72
CA SER A 101 -5.49 -6.06 9.97
C SER A 101 -5.21 -5.82 8.48
N HIS A 102 -6.07 -6.36 7.62
CA HIS A 102 -6.12 -6.01 6.20
C HIS A 102 -7.29 -5.05 5.94
N HIS A 103 -6.98 -3.80 5.60
CA HIS A 103 -7.97 -2.79 5.21
C HIS A 103 -8.00 -2.66 3.69
N SER A 104 -9.17 -2.87 3.11
CA SER A 104 -9.39 -2.79 1.66
C SER A 104 -10.56 -1.85 1.40
N LYS A 105 -10.32 -0.75 0.70
CA LYS A 105 -11.33 0.26 0.37
C LYS A 105 -11.29 0.53 -1.14
N GLN A 106 -12.40 0.27 -1.81
CA GLN A 106 -12.57 0.55 -3.23
C GLN A 106 -13.46 1.78 -3.40
N GLY A 107 -13.06 2.71 -4.29
CA GLY A 107 -13.86 3.90 -4.60
C GLY A 107 -15.03 3.62 -5.54
N LYS A 108 -14.99 2.52 -6.30
CA LYS A 108 -16.04 2.12 -7.24
C LYS A 108 -16.42 0.65 -7.05
N ASN A 109 -15.67 -0.26 -7.69
CA ASN A 109 -16.01 -1.68 -7.77
C ASN A 109 -14.89 -2.52 -7.16
N GLN A 110 -15.28 -3.62 -6.50
CA GLN A 110 -14.42 -4.77 -6.27
C GLN A 110 -14.98 -5.92 -7.11
N LEU A 111 -14.18 -6.43 -8.05
CA LEU A 111 -14.54 -7.54 -8.91
C LEU A 111 -13.61 -8.71 -8.58
N VAL A 112 -14.18 -9.88 -8.31
CA VAL A 112 -13.43 -11.10 -7.98
C VAL A 112 -14.00 -12.24 -8.81
N GLU A 113 -13.16 -12.85 -9.63
CA GLU A 113 -13.48 -14.04 -10.42
C GLU A 113 -12.48 -15.13 -10.04
N ALA A 114 -12.98 -16.32 -9.74
CA ALA A 114 -12.17 -17.49 -9.44
C ALA A 114 -12.67 -18.67 -10.27
N GLY A 115 -11.74 -19.43 -10.87
CA GLY A 115 -12.10 -20.56 -11.72
C GLY A 115 -12.66 -21.77 -10.97
N THR A 116 -12.44 -21.85 -9.65
CA THR A 116 -12.89 -23.00 -8.84
C THR A 116 -13.66 -22.56 -7.60
N GLU A 117 -13.06 -21.75 -6.73
CA GLU A 117 -13.67 -21.42 -5.44
C GLU A 117 -13.29 -20.00 -4.96
N ILE A 118 -14.24 -19.30 -4.36
CA ILE A 118 -14.01 -18.18 -3.44
C ILE A 118 -14.48 -18.62 -2.06
N HIS A 119 -13.55 -18.76 -1.11
CA HIS A 119 -13.85 -19.22 0.25
C HIS A 119 -13.62 -18.12 1.28
N HIS A 120 -14.70 -17.60 1.86
CA HIS A 120 -14.66 -16.66 2.98
C HIS A 120 -14.90 -17.40 4.29
N LYS A 121 -13.82 -17.64 5.05
CA LYS A 121 -13.89 -18.21 6.41
C LYS A 121 -13.52 -17.15 7.44
N ALA A 122 -14.43 -16.91 8.39
CA ALA A 122 -14.18 -16.07 9.55
C ALA A 122 -14.37 -16.87 10.85
N GLY A 123 -13.59 -16.57 11.89
CA GLY A 123 -13.68 -17.27 13.17
C GLY A 123 -14.99 -17.00 13.93
N MET A 124 -15.49 -15.76 13.87
CA MET A 124 -16.70 -15.37 14.62
C MET A 124 -17.83 -14.86 13.73
N LYS A 125 -17.55 -13.90 12.83
CA LYS A 125 -18.60 -13.21 12.06
C LYS A 125 -18.14 -12.86 10.65
N ILE A 126 -19.10 -12.91 9.73
CA ILE A 126 -19.04 -12.24 8.42
C ILE A 126 -20.25 -11.31 8.40
N VAL A 127 -20.02 -10.05 8.04
CA VAL A 127 -21.06 -9.03 7.91
C VAL A 127 -20.99 -8.50 6.49
N ILE A 128 -22.11 -8.55 5.78
CA ILE A 128 -22.27 -8.01 4.42
C ILE A 128 -23.39 -6.99 4.48
N GLU A 129 -23.05 -5.73 4.19
CA GLU A 129 -23.98 -4.62 4.19
C GLU A 129 -23.97 -3.96 2.81
N ALA A 130 -25.16 -3.66 2.30
CA ALA A 130 -25.34 -2.91 1.06
C ALA A 130 -26.44 -1.87 1.26
N GLY A 131 -26.29 -0.71 0.61
CA GLY A 131 -27.29 0.36 0.73
C GLY A 131 -28.59 0.07 -0.04
N ALA A 132 -28.50 -0.66 -1.16
CA ALA A 132 -29.64 -0.91 -2.03
C ALA A 132 -30.02 -2.38 -2.12
N GLU A 133 -29.05 -3.27 -2.36
CA GLU A 133 -29.36 -4.68 -2.63
C GLU A 133 -28.19 -5.59 -2.24
N VAL A 134 -28.50 -6.74 -1.64
CA VAL A 134 -27.61 -7.90 -1.56
C VAL A 134 -28.26 -9.06 -2.30
N THR A 135 -27.58 -9.61 -3.31
CA THR A 135 -28.08 -10.75 -4.09
C THR A 135 -27.08 -11.89 -4.11
N LEU A 136 -27.55 -13.10 -3.80
CA LEU A 136 -26.82 -14.36 -3.90
C LEU A 136 -27.52 -15.22 -4.95
N LYS A 137 -26.83 -15.60 -6.03
CA LYS A 137 -27.40 -16.38 -7.14
C LYS A 137 -26.59 -17.63 -7.39
N ALA A 138 -27.28 -18.76 -7.61
CA ALA A 138 -26.68 -20.04 -7.98
C ALA A 138 -27.60 -20.77 -8.97
N GLY A 139 -27.14 -20.94 -10.21
CA GLY A 139 -27.95 -21.50 -11.29
C GLY A 139 -29.26 -20.71 -11.47
N GLY A 140 -30.39 -21.42 -11.41
CA GLY A 140 -31.73 -20.83 -11.49
C GLY A 140 -32.30 -20.29 -10.16
N SER A 141 -31.57 -20.42 -9.05
CA SER A 141 -32.03 -20.02 -7.72
C SER A 141 -31.33 -18.74 -7.26
N PHE A 142 -32.00 -17.94 -6.42
CA PHE A 142 -31.41 -16.76 -5.79
C PHE A 142 -32.03 -16.41 -4.44
N VAL A 143 -31.26 -15.67 -3.65
CA VAL A 143 -31.70 -14.92 -2.47
C VAL A 143 -31.39 -13.46 -2.73
N LYS A 144 -32.38 -12.58 -2.55
CA LYS A 144 -32.22 -11.14 -2.70
C LYS A 144 -32.73 -10.44 -1.45
N VAL A 145 -31.98 -9.47 -0.96
CA VAL A 145 -32.35 -8.56 0.12
C VAL A 145 -32.33 -7.14 -0.44
N ASP A 146 -33.45 -6.45 -0.36
CA ASP A 146 -33.63 -5.07 -0.81
C ASP A 146 -34.66 -4.35 0.10
N PRO A 147 -35.01 -3.07 -0.14
CA PRO A 147 -35.97 -2.36 0.71
C PRO A 147 -37.38 -2.96 0.76
N SER A 148 -37.75 -3.84 -0.18
CA SER A 148 -39.03 -4.56 -0.17
C SER A 148 -39.03 -5.80 0.74
N GLY A 149 -37.85 -6.23 1.20
CA GLY A 149 -37.66 -7.35 2.12
C GLY A 149 -36.71 -8.42 1.58
N VAL A 150 -36.94 -9.67 1.98
CA VAL A 150 -36.13 -10.83 1.57
C VAL A 150 -36.92 -11.68 0.58
N THR A 151 -36.40 -11.82 -0.64
CA THR A 151 -36.93 -12.72 -1.67
C THR A 151 -36.08 -13.98 -1.77
N VAL A 152 -36.71 -15.15 -1.72
CA VAL A 152 -36.06 -16.46 -1.94
C VAL A 152 -36.79 -17.16 -3.07
N SER A 153 -36.08 -17.51 -4.15
CA SER A 153 -36.67 -18.12 -5.34
C SER A 153 -35.81 -19.27 -5.88
N GLY A 154 -36.47 -20.35 -6.28
CA GLY A 154 -35.86 -21.53 -6.88
C GLY A 154 -36.88 -22.66 -7.06
N PRO A 155 -36.58 -23.72 -7.84
CA PRO A 155 -37.51 -24.83 -8.08
C PRO A 155 -37.99 -25.55 -6.81
N LEU A 156 -37.15 -25.58 -5.77
CA LEU A 156 -37.45 -26.16 -4.47
C LEU A 156 -36.74 -25.36 -3.38
N VAL A 157 -37.50 -24.87 -2.39
CA VAL A 157 -36.97 -24.18 -1.21
C VAL A 157 -37.17 -25.06 0.02
N ARG A 158 -36.08 -25.51 0.65
CA ARG A 158 -36.11 -26.28 1.89
C ARG A 158 -35.86 -25.36 3.07
N MET A 159 -36.86 -25.22 3.94
CA MET A 159 -36.73 -24.51 5.22
C MET A 159 -36.72 -25.53 6.36
N ASN A 160 -35.66 -25.54 7.17
CA ASN A 160 -35.49 -26.46 8.31
C ASN A 160 -35.71 -27.96 7.97
N SER A 161 -35.35 -28.39 6.76
CA SER A 161 -35.71 -29.70 6.19
C SER A 161 -34.52 -30.67 6.05
N GLY A 162 -33.50 -30.55 6.90
CA GLY A 162 -32.27 -31.36 6.86
C GLY A 162 -31.28 -30.98 5.73
N GLY A 163 -30.10 -31.61 5.73
CA GLY A 163 -28.98 -31.31 4.82
C GLY A 163 -27.67 -30.97 5.57
N GLY A 164 -26.54 -30.95 4.86
CA GLY A 164 -25.24 -30.52 5.38
C GLY A 164 -24.68 -29.34 4.57
N PRO A 165 -23.89 -28.43 5.18
CA PRO A 165 -23.26 -27.33 4.46
C PRO A 165 -22.15 -27.84 3.52
N GLY A 166 -21.82 -27.04 2.51
CA GLY A 166 -20.57 -27.23 1.75
C GLY A 166 -19.33 -26.97 2.62
N SER A 167 -18.19 -27.52 2.20
CA SER A 167 -16.88 -27.29 2.83
C SER A 167 -15.94 -26.62 1.84
N GLY A 168 -15.28 -25.52 2.24
CA GLY A 168 -14.26 -24.89 1.40
C GLY A 168 -12.85 -25.43 1.65
N SER A 169 -11.94 -25.19 0.70
CA SER A 169 -10.58 -25.77 0.68
C SER A 169 -9.67 -25.40 1.84
N GLY A 170 -10.02 -24.36 2.61
CA GLY A 170 -9.14 -23.77 3.62
C GLY A 170 -8.03 -22.90 3.01
N VAL A 171 -7.19 -22.30 3.87
CA VAL A 171 -6.09 -21.40 3.48
C VAL A 171 -4.76 -22.15 3.57
N GLY A 172 -4.03 -22.26 2.45
CA GLY A 172 -2.72 -22.90 2.36
C GLY A 172 -1.64 -21.94 1.87
N VAL A 173 -1.40 -20.85 2.60
CA VAL A 173 -0.43 -19.80 2.21
C VAL A 173 1.01 -20.27 2.35
N THR A 174 1.86 -19.88 1.40
CA THR A 174 3.32 -20.03 1.48
C THR A 174 3.95 -18.67 1.78
N GLY A 175 4.84 -18.60 2.78
CA GLY A 175 5.52 -17.37 3.15
C GLY A 175 6.62 -16.96 2.16
N PRO A 176 6.98 -15.67 2.07
CA PRO A 176 8.09 -15.23 1.23
C PRO A 176 9.43 -15.76 1.75
N LEU A 177 10.34 -16.04 0.82
CA LEU A 177 11.73 -16.38 1.14
C LEU A 177 12.53 -15.11 1.46
N LEU A 178 13.45 -15.20 2.42
CA LEU A 178 14.35 -14.10 2.79
C LEU A 178 15.54 -14.00 1.82
N PRO A 179 16.09 -12.79 1.59
CA PRO A 179 17.34 -12.61 0.84
C PRO A 179 18.50 -13.40 1.46
N ASN A 180 19.43 -13.88 0.62
CA ASN A 180 20.73 -14.47 0.99
C ASN A 180 20.70 -15.58 2.04
N GLY A 181 19.60 -16.35 2.13
CA GLY A 181 19.51 -17.46 3.10
C GLY A 181 19.51 -17.01 4.56
N LEU A 182 19.19 -15.74 4.83
CA LEU A 182 18.95 -15.28 6.19
C LEU A 182 17.81 -16.12 6.79
N THR A 183 18.07 -16.77 7.92
CA THR A 183 17.00 -17.33 8.74
C THR A 183 16.33 -16.20 9.52
N PRO A 184 15.04 -16.31 9.90
CA PRO A 184 14.34 -15.28 10.66
C PRO A 184 15.09 -14.76 11.91
N ASP A 185 15.98 -15.58 12.48
CA ASP A 185 16.78 -15.28 13.67
C ASP A 185 18.32 -15.25 13.41
N GLY A 186 18.78 -15.22 12.16
CA GLY A 186 20.20 -15.33 11.81
C GLY A 186 20.90 -13.97 11.62
N PRO A 187 22.15 -13.79 12.09
CA PRO A 187 22.93 -12.58 11.79
C PRO A 187 23.21 -12.47 10.29
N VAL A 188 23.22 -11.24 9.77
CA VAL A 188 23.52 -10.95 8.36
C VAL A 188 24.97 -11.36 8.07
N SER A 189 25.16 -12.52 7.43
CA SER A 189 26.46 -12.93 6.90
C SER A 189 26.52 -12.54 5.43
N SER A 190 27.09 -11.37 5.14
CA SER A 190 27.59 -11.06 3.80
C SER A 190 28.90 -11.83 3.59
N THR A 191 28.87 -12.86 2.75
CA THR A 191 30.07 -13.58 2.30
C THR A 191 30.78 -12.89 1.13
N GLY A 192 30.70 -11.55 1.06
CA GLY A 192 31.54 -10.74 0.19
C GLY A 192 32.77 -10.24 0.96
N ASP A 193 33.92 -10.14 0.28
CA ASP A 193 35.11 -9.49 0.83
C ASP A 193 34.70 -8.14 1.43
N GLN A 194 34.96 -7.98 2.72
CA GLN A 194 34.53 -6.82 3.51
C GLN A 194 35.08 -5.54 2.86
N VAL A 195 34.18 -4.73 2.30
CA VAL A 195 34.52 -3.41 1.78
C VAL A 195 34.86 -2.53 2.99
N ALA A 196 36.02 -1.87 2.94
CA ALA A 196 36.61 -1.19 4.10
C ALA A 196 35.67 -0.18 4.78
N ASP A 197 35.72 -0.17 6.11
CA ASP A 197 35.02 0.77 7.00
C ASP A 197 35.41 2.22 6.68
N THR A 198 34.52 2.97 6.04
CA THR A 198 34.67 4.42 5.91
C THR A 198 33.87 5.09 7.03
N GLY A 199 34.60 5.60 8.02
CA GLY A 199 34.04 6.26 9.20
C GLY A 199 32.91 7.26 8.92
N VAL A 200 31.98 7.29 9.87
CA VAL A 200 30.70 8.02 9.83
C VAL A 200 30.91 9.53 9.67
N ARG A 201 30.28 10.14 8.66
CA ARG A 201 29.96 11.57 8.66
C ARG A 201 28.65 11.78 9.43
N SER A 202 28.60 12.77 10.32
CA SER A 202 27.42 13.09 11.12
C SER A 202 26.21 13.47 10.25
N ASN A 203 25.08 12.81 10.48
CA ASN A 203 23.79 13.17 9.87
C ASN A 203 23.30 14.55 10.38
N ILE A 204 22.62 15.31 9.53
CA ILE A 204 21.85 16.50 9.93
C ILE A 204 20.66 16.04 10.77
N GLU A 205 20.50 16.59 11.98
CA GLU A 205 19.36 16.28 12.86
C GLU A 205 18.02 16.63 12.18
N SER A 206 17.06 15.70 12.28
CA SER A 206 15.66 15.96 11.95
C SER A 206 15.08 16.94 12.98
N PRO A 207 14.27 17.95 12.61
CA PRO A 207 13.70 18.86 13.59
C PRO A 207 12.80 18.10 14.56
N SER A 208 13.04 18.28 15.87
CA SER A 208 12.14 17.81 16.91
C SER A 208 10.83 18.59 16.87
N LEU A 209 9.71 17.88 16.67
CA LEU A 209 8.39 18.46 16.92
C LEU A 209 8.23 18.58 18.44
N TYR A 210 8.42 19.79 18.97
CA TYR A 210 8.04 20.14 20.32
C TYR A 210 6.52 20.06 20.45
N VAL A 211 6.06 19.16 21.33
CA VAL A 211 4.69 19.19 21.86
C VAL A 211 4.72 20.14 23.05
N ASP A 212 4.20 21.36 22.87
CA ASP A 212 4.00 22.27 24.00
C ASP A 212 2.75 21.84 24.79
N GLU A 213 2.96 21.58 26.08
CA GLU A 213 1.91 21.34 27.07
C GLU A 213 0.95 22.54 27.19
N VAL A 214 -0.34 22.19 27.09
CA VAL A 214 -1.56 22.81 27.65
C VAL A 214 -1.43 24.21 28.28
N ARG A 215 -2.00 25.23 27.62
CA ARG A 215 -2.35 26.51 28.27
C ARG A 215 -3.76 26.45 28.89
N PRO A 216 -3.98 26.91 30.13
CA PRO A 216 -5.31 26.98 30.73
C PRO A 216 -6.25 28.03 30.10
N ILE A 217 -7.53 27.72 30.22
CA ILE A 217 -8.75 28.30 29.67
C ILE A 217 -8.98 29.76 30.10
N GLU A 218 -8.94 30.71 29.17
CA GLU A 218 -9.62 32.02 29.30
C GLU A 218 -9.84 32.72 27.94
N ALA A 219 -9.09 32.35 26.90
CA ALA A 219 -9.24 32.92 25.54
C ALA A 219 -10.42 32.32 24.73
N ASP A 220 -10.77 31.05 24.94
CA ASP A 220 -11.82 30.36 24.16
C ASP A 220 -13.26 30.76 24.56
N LEU A 221 -13.44 31.38 25.74
CA LEU A 221 -14.74 31.91 26.17
C LEU A 221 -15.18 33.14 25.35
N LYS A 222 -14.23 33.90 24.76
CA LYS A 222 -14.57 35.04 23.88
C LYS A 222 -14.97 34.58 22.48
N GLN A 223 -14.45 33.47 22.00
CA GLN A 223 -14.80 32.92 20.69
C GLN A 223 -16.13 32.15 20.74
N ALA A 224 -16.43 31.43 21.83
CA ALA A 224 -17.72 30.79 22.06
C ALA A 224 -18.90 31.79 22.21
N ALA A 225 -18.64 33.01 22.72
CA ALA A 225 -19.64 34.09 22.79
C ALA A 225 -19.97 34.71 21.42
N SER A 226 -19.04 34.65 20.46
CA SER A 226 -19.25 35.13 19.09
C SER A 226 -20.20 34.23 18.30
N PHE A 227 -20.11 32.91 18.48
CA PHE A 227 -21.00 31.94 17.81
C PHE A 227 -22.43 31.91 18.39
N ARG A 228 -22.62 32.16 19.69
CA ARG A 228 -23.97 32.27 20.29
C ARG A 228 -24.74 33.53 19.85
N ASN A 229 -24.03 34.60 19.46
CA ASN A 229 -24.65 35.81 18.94
C ASN A 229 -24.99 35.72 17.44
N ALA A 230 -24.34 34.83 16.69
CA ALA A 230 -24.69 34.54 15.29
C ALA A 230 -25.98 33.70 15.17
N ALA A 231 -26.25 32.80 16.12
CA ALA A 231 -27.51 32.06 16.21
C ALA A 231 -28.71 32.90 16.69
N ARG A 232 -28.48 34.16 17.09
CA ARG A 232 -29.51 35.09 17.62
C ARG A 232 -30.07 36.04 16.56
N LYS A 233 -29.77 35.84 15.27
CA LYS A 233 -30.15 36.75 14.17
C LYS A 233 -30.83 36.09 12.96
N GLU A 234 -31.31 34.85 13.08
CA GLU A 234 -32.16 34.19 12.06
C GLU A 234 -33.56 33.79 12.60
N GLU A 235 -34.18 34.66 13.40
CA GLU A 235 -35.64 34.67 13.57
C GLU A 235 -36.18 36.00 13.03
N VAL A 236 -36.25 36.16 11.70
CA VAL A 236 -37.29 36.99 11.04
C VAL A 236 -37.47 36.49 9.60
N PHE A 237 -38.23 35.42 9.41
CA PHE A 237 -39.05 35.27 8.19
C PHE A 237 -40.38 34.63 8.61
N SER A 238 -41.39 35.49 8.75
CA SER A 238 -42.83 35.20 8.84
C SER A 238 -43.25 34.21 7.75
N GLU A 239 -43.99 33.15 8.01
CA GLU A 239 -45.45 33.01 8.16
C GLU A 239 -45.64 31.53 8.57
N VAL A 240 -46.43 31.15 9.57
CA VAL A 240 -47.85 30.81 9.43
C VAL A 240 -48.51 30.90 10.81
N CYS A 241 -49.47 31.82 10.94
CA CYS A 241 -50.42 31.92 12.04
C CYS A 241 -51.22 30.63 12.24
N SER A 242 -51.44 30.20 13.50
CA SER A 242 -52.80 30.14 14.07
C SER A 242 -52.82 29.87 15.59
N VAL A 243 -53.13 30.94 16.34
CA VAL A 243 -54.18 31.00 17.38
C VAL A 243 -54.24 29.93 18.49
N ARG A 244 -53.69 30.29 19.67
CA ARG A 244 -54.43 30.60 20.93
C ARG A 244 -55.60 29.67 21.35
N SER A 245 -55.38 28.89 22.40
CA SER A 245 -56.29 28.54 23.53
C SER A 245 -55.69 27.30 24.21
N ASP A 246 -55.64 27.09 25.52
CA ASP A 246 -56.29 27.75 26.64
C ASP A 246 -55.48 27.51 27.91
N LYS A 247 -55.74 28.36 28.90
CA LYS A 247 -55.11 28.42 30.21
C LYS A 247 -55.69 27.39 31.19
N GLY A 248 -54.84 26.99 32.14
CA GLY A 248 -55.19 26.72 33.55
C GLY A 248 -55.84 25.36 33.80
N GLY A 249 -55.57 24.67 34.90
CA GLY A 249 -54.84 25.00 36.11
C GLY A 249 -55.26 24.02 37.20
N LEU A 250 -54.32 23.69 38.08
CA LEU A 250 -54.50 23.25 39.47
C LEU A 250 -55.42 22.05 39.74
N SER A 251 -54.80 20.91 40.07
CA SER A 251 -54.64 20.46 41.47
C SER A 251 -53.53 19.42 41.56
#